data_AF-A0A6L8BJP0-F1
#
_entry.id   AF-A0A6L8BJP0-F1
#
_cell.length_a   1.000
_cell.length_b   1.000
_cell.length_c   1.000
_cell.angle_alpha   90.00
_cell.angle_beta   90.00
_cell.angle_gamma   90.00
#
_symmetry.space_group_name_H-M   'P 1'
#
loop_
_entity.id
_entity.type
_entity.pdbx_description
1 polymer ?
#
loop_
_entity_poly.entity_id
_entity_poly.type
_entity_poly.pdbx_seq_one_letter_code
_entity_poly.pdbx_strand_id
1 'polypeptide(L)'
;MERIHSQHLGDALRDSIEGDRSLFDGVWGLSAPEAWETPRDAEILNELRLNGGQRIDLAIRDSDSDRVLGIEVKTAERSAEAGQLECYLQGLLANTKNVEDIAIAYLTPFNRERAERAIGDRAGLLRTVRFFDEFAVGFEQARHVSWLDVADIEWDGRAIWQQHTSYVQERMACDKDLKVRDKRTRALSDFFGGEAAEEFWNELDPIMGKEINGRVSIDLESIAKQGEAAVEEAVERLKRALTILIEADDSVAHLSRLDSFDELLRERFLKSACRAFHEMLFGLAVRFEPVWVHGKKEYGLRVANRCPGGKYSLVTSDGPGRLIVYMRK
;
A
#
# COMPACT_ATOMS: atom_id res chain seq x y z
N MET A 1 -4.11 -13.82 -10.60
CA MET A 1 -2.71 -13.73 -10.10
C MET A 1 -2.54 -14.69 -8.94
N GLU A 2 -3.25 -14.51 -7.83
CA GLU A 2 -3.18 -15.40 -6.63
C GLU A 2 -3.29 -16.89 -6.97
N ARG A 3 -4.29 -17.29 -7.76
CA ARG A 3 -4.45 -18.68 -8.23
C ARG A 3 -3.20 -19.28 -8.92
N ILE A 4 -2.42 -18.47 -9.64
CA ILE A 4 -1.18 -18.95 -10.29
C ILE A 4 -0.13 -19.25 -9.23
N HIS A 5 -0.03 -18.39 -8.20
CA HIS A 5 0.97 -18.53 -7.15
C HIS A 5 0.62 -19.64 -6.16
N SER A 6 -0.66 -19.80 -5.81
CA SER A 6 -1.11 -20.94 -5.02
C SER A 6 -0.91 -22.26 -5.77
N GLN A 7 -1.18 -22.29 -7.08
CA GLN A 7 -0.90 -23.45 -7.92
C GLN A 7 0.60 -23.79 -7.97
N HIS A 8 1.47 -22.80 -8.18
CA HIS A 8 2.93 -23.01 -8.18
C HIS A 8 3.41 -23.56 -6.84
N LEU A 9 2.93 -23.01 -5.72
CA LEU A 9 3.27 -23.52 -4.39
C LEU A 9 2.74 -24.95 -4.19
N GLY A 10 1.50 -25.23 -4.56
CA GLY A 10 0.93 -26.57 -4.45
C GLY A 10 1.69 -27.61 -5.27
N ASP A 11 2.11 -27.27 -6.49
CA ASP A 11 2.91 -28.16 -7.34
C ASP A 11 4.31 -28.39 -6.75
N ALA A 12 4.95 -27.33 -6.25
CA ALA A 12 6.25 -27.43 -5.59
C ALA A 12 6.21 -28.25 -4.30
N LEU A 13 5.14 -28.13 -3.50
CA LEU A 13 4.94 -28.93 -2.29
C LEU A 13 4.77 -30.41 -2.61
N ARG A 14 3.99 -30.77 -3.64
CA ARG A 14 3.86 -32.17 -4.08
C ARG A 14 5.21 -32.75 -4.51
N ASP A 15 5.94 -32.01 -5.34
CA ASP A 15 7.29 -32.41 -5.77
C ASP A 15 8.24 -32.60 -4.58
N SER A 16 8.15 -31.71 -3.57
CA SER A 16 9.00 -31.80 -2.38
C SER A 16 8.65 -33.02 -1.52
N ILE A 17 7.37 -33.36 -1.36
CA ILE A 17 6.92 -34.57 -0.64
C ILE A 17 7.50 -35.84 -1.26
N GLU A 18 7.52 -35.92 -2.59
CA GLU A 18 8.09 -37.06 -3.33
C GLU A 18 9.63 -37.09 -3.31
N GLY A 19 10.26 -35.96 -2.96
CA GLY A 19 11.70 -35.74 -2.97
C GLY A 19 12.33 -35.68 -1.58
N ASP A 20 13.13 -34.63 -1.35
CA ASP A 20 13.91 -34.41 -0.13
C ASP A 20 13.10 -33.80 1.03
N ARG A 21 11.84 -33.43 0.79
CA ARG A 21 10.88 -32.82 1.72
C ARG A 21 11.25 -31.46 2.30
N SER A 22 12.38 -30.87 1.91
CA SER A 22 12.89 -29.62 2.50
C SER A 22 11.88 -28.46 2.40
N LEU A 23 11.27 -28.26 1.22
CA LEU A 23 10.24 -27.23 1.05
C LEU A 23 8.96 -27.57 1.82
N PHE A 24 8.50 -28.82 1.77
CA PHE A 24 7.29 -29.23 2.47
C PHE A 24 7.42 -29.05 3.99
N ASP A 25 8.49 -29.57 4.58
CA ASP A 25 8.74 -29.50 6.01
C ASP A 25 8.92 -28.05 6.46
N GLY A 26 9.58 -27.21 5.65
CA GLY A 26 9.72 -25.77 5.91
C GLY A 26 8.39 -25.03 5.87
N VAL A 27 7.57 -25.23 4.83
CA VAL A 27 6.25 -24.58 4.72
C VAL A 27 5.32 -25.06 5.84
N TRP A 28 5.35 -26.34 6.19
CA TRP A 28 4.59 -26.88 7.31
C TRP A 28 5.00 -26.21 8.63
N GLY A 29 6.31 -26.15 8.91
CA GLY A 29 6.83 -25.51 10.13
C GLY A 29 6.48 -24.02 10.26
N LEU A 30 6.34 -23.30 9.15
CA LEU A 30 5.89 -21.91 9.15
C LEU A 30 4.37 -21.76 9.34
N SER A 31 3.59 -22.73 8.87
CA SER A 31 2.14 -22.55 8.62
C SER A 31 1.25 -23.30 9.61
N ALA A 32 1.69 -24.44 10.13
CA ALA A 32 0.93 -25.25 11.07
C ALA A 32 1.17 -24.82 12.54
N PRO A 33 0.26 -25.17 13.46
CA PRO A 33 0.50 -25.03 14.90
C PRO A 33 1.74 -25.83 15.33
N GLU A 34 2.55 -25.29 16.23
CA GLU A 34 3.78 -25.93 16.71
C GLU A 34 3.54 -27.31 17.36
N ALA A 35 2.33 -27.52 17.91
CA ALA A 35 1.93 -28.80 18.50
C ALA A 35 1.64 -29.90 17.46
N TRP A 36 1.53 -29.56 16.17
CA TRP A 36 1.30 -30.53 15.10
C TRP A 36 2.64 -31.06 14.57
N GLU A 37 2.86 -32.36 14.74
CA GLU A 37 3.96 -33.05 14.06
C GLU A 37 3.81 -32.91 12.53
N THR A 38 4.94 -32.81 11.83
CA THR A 38 4.95 -32.80 10.36
C THR A 38 4.42 -34.14 9.83
N PRO A 39 3.41 -34.13 8.95
CA PRO A 39 2.78 -35.35 8.49
C PRO A 39 3.73 -36.13 7.58
N ARG A 40 3.74 -37.46 7.76
CA ARG A 40 4.55 -38.34 6.89
C ARG A 40 3.92 -38.47 5.52
N ASP A 41 2.60 -38.64 5.50
CA ASP A 41 1.79 -38.68 4.29
C ASP A 41 0.83 -37.49 4.28
N ALA A 42 0.85 -36.73 3.18
CA ALA A 42 0.07 -35.50 3.08
C ALA A 42 -0.50 -35.32 1.67
N GLU A 43 -1.78 -34.96 1.60
CA GLU A 43 -2.46 -34.63 0.36
C GLU A 43 -2.47 -33.12 0.14
N ILE A 44 -1.99 -32.67 -1.03
CA ILE A 44 -1.96 -31.25 -1.41
C ILE A 44 -3.10 -30.93 -2.39
N LEU A 45 -4.08 -30.19 -1.89
CA LEU A 45 -5.31 -29.83 -2.59
C LEU A 45 -5.28 -28.38 -3.02
N ASN A 46 -5.20 -28.12 -4.32
CA ASN A 46 -5.40 -26.77 -4.85
C ASN A 46 -6.90 -26.46 -4.94
N GLU A 47 -7.28 -25.23 -4.61
CA GLU A 47 -8.65 -24.76 -4.81
C GLU A 47 -9.73 -25.61 -4.09
N LEU A 48 -9.47 -25.98 -2.84
CA LEU A 48 -10.41 -26.76 -2.02
C LEU A 48 -11.74 -26.01 -1.89
N ARG A 49 -12.81 -26.61 -2.43
CA ARG A 49 -14.16 -26.08 -2.33
C ARG A 49 -14.78 -26.44 -0.99
N LEU A 50 -15.37 -25.46 -0.33
CA LEU A 50 -16.07 -25.62 0.94
C LEU A 50 -17.59 -25.63 0.73
N ASN A 51 -18.30 -26.11 1.76
CA ASN A 51 -19.75 -26.07 1.80
C ASN A 51 -20.20 -24.59 1.89
N GLY A 52 -20.90 -24.11 0.87
CA GLY A 52 -21.29 -22.69 0.74
C GLY A 52 -20.72 -22.00 -0.51
N GLY A 53 -19.91 -22.71 -1.31
CA GLY A 53 -19.38 -22.20 -2.58
C GLY A 53 -18.11 -21.37 -2.45
N GLN A 54 -17.59 -21.19 -1.23
CA GLN A 54 -16.26 -20.64 -0.98
C GLN A 54 -15.17 -21.62 -1.42
N ARG A 55 -13.96 -21.10 -1.56
CA ARG A 55 -12.79 -21.84 -2.00
C ARG A 55 -11.56 -21.36 -1.26
N ILE A 56 -10.81 -22.28 -0.67
CA ILE A 56 -9.48 -22.01 -0.13
C ILE A 56 -8.47 -22.26 -1.24
N ASP A 57 -7.49 -21.37 -1.39
CA ASP A 57 -6.52 -21.44 -2.49
C ASP A 57 -5.68 -22.72 -2.47
N LEU A 58 -5.26 -23.16 -1.28
CA LEU A 58 -4.49 -24.38 -1.07
C LEU A 58 -4.88 -25.03 0.26
N ALA A 59 -4.91 -26.36 0.33
CA ALA A 59 -5.06 -27.09 1.58
C ALA A 59 -4.10 -28.27 1.64
N ILE A 60 -3.58 -28.53 2.83
CA ILE A 60 -2.75 -29.71 3.13
C ILE A 60 -3.55 -30.58 4.08
N ARG A 61 -3.80 -31.83 3.72
CA ARG A 61 -4.45 -32.82 4.60
C ARG A 61 -3.43 -33.83 5.07
N ASP A 62 -3.38 -34.04 6.39
CA ASP A 62 -2.64 -35.15 6.98
C ASP A 62 -3.49 -36.42 6.89
N SER A 63 -3.01 -37.40 6.12
CA SER A 63 -3.70 -38.68 5.92
C SER A 63 -3.83 -39.50 7.20
N ASP A 64 -2.92 -39.32 8.16
CA ASP A 64 -2.84 -40.15 9.37
C ASP A 64 -3.74 -39.62 10.50
N SER A 65 -4.00 -38.31 10.53
CA SER A 65 -4.69 -37.64 11.65
C SER A 65 -5.97 -36.89 11.27
N ASP A 66 -6.40 -36.94 10.01
CA ASP A 66 -7.52 -36.16 9.45
C ASP A 66 -7.37 -34.62 9.61
N ARG A 67 -6.18 -34.14 9.99
CA ARG A 67 -5.91 -32.71 10.16
C ARG A 67 -5.88 -31.99 8.82
N VAL A 68 -6.37 -30.75 8.81
CA VAL A 68 -6.41 -29.91 7.62
C VAL A 68 -5.80 -28.54 7.91
N LEU A 69 -4.74 -28.21 7.17
CA LEU A 69 -4.18 -26.87 7.10
C LEU A 69 -4.69 -26.17 5.84
N GLY A 70 -5.58 -25.19 6.00
CA GLY A 70 -6.01 -24.31 4.93
C GLY A 70 -5.05 -23.14 4.74
N ILE A 71 -4.65 -22.85 3.51
CA ILE A 71 -3.73 -21.76 3.17
C ILE A 71 -4.44 -20.82 2.19
N GLU A 72 -4.74 -19.62 2.65
CA GLU A 72 -5.25 -18.54 1.79
C GLU A 72 -4.09 -17.69 1.30
N VAL A 73 -4.02 -17.46 -0.01
CA VAL A 73 -2.88 -16.79 -0.64
C VAL A 73 -3.25 -15.38 -1.08
N LYS A 74 -2.53 -14.39 -0.57
CA LYS A 74 -2.57 -13.02 -1.07
C LYS A 74 -1.26 -12.64 -1.73
N THR A 75 -1.37 -11.94 -2.85
CA THR A 75 -0.21 -11.33 -3.52
C THR A 75 -0.21 -9.81 -3.46
N ALA A 76 -1.24 -9.20 -2.86
CA ALA A 76 -1.32 -7.75 -2.68
C ALA A 76 -2.32 -7.35 -1.58
N GLU A 77 -2.15 -6.18 -0.98
CA GLU A 77 -3.08 -5.64 0.05
C GLU A 77 -4.52 -5.44 -0.45
N ARG A 78 -4.69 -5.20 -1.76
CA ARG A 78 -6.02 -4.91 -2.32
C ARG A 78 -6.93 -6.13 -2.37
N SER A 79 -6.37 -7.35 -2.41
CA SER A 79 -7.13 -8.60 -2.51
C SER A 79 -7.46 -9.22 -1.15
N ALA A 80 -6.99 -8.61 -0.05
CA ALA A 80 -7.45 -8.95 1.29
C ALA A 80 -8.91 -8.51 1.48
N GLU A 81 -9.74 -9.39 2.04
CA GLU A 81 -11.16 -9.14 2.32
C GLU A 81 -11.46 -9.41 3.80
N ALA A 82 -12.24 -8.52 4.42
CA ALA A 82 -12.63 -8.70 5.82
C ALA A 82 -13.62 -9.86 5.97
N GLY A 83 -13.49 -10.66 7.02
CA GLY A 83 -14.38 -11.79 7.26
C GLY A 83 -14.09 -13.05 6.42
N GLN A 84 -13.06 -13.01 5.56
CA GLN A 84 -12.77 -14.09 4.63
C GLN A 84 -12.25 -15.35 5.35
N LEU A 85 -11.35 -15.17 6.31
CA LEU A 85 -10.75 -16.28 7.07
C LEU A 85 -11.79 -16.95 7.99
N GLU A 86 -12.70 -16.17 8.57
CA GLU A 86 -13.85 -16.66 9.34
C GLU A 86 -14.76 -17.52 8.47
N CYS A 87 -15.08 -17.06 7.25
CA CYS A 87 -15.87 -17.84 6.29
C CYS A 87 -15.19 -19.19 5.97
N TYR A 88 -13.87 -19.21 5.84
CA TYR A 88 -13.13 -20.44 5.57
C TYR A 88 -13.10 -21.37 6.76
N LEU A 89 -12.89 -20.86 7.97
CA LEU A 89 -12.96 -21.65 9.19
C LEU A 89 -14.34 -22.33 9.32
N GLN A 90 -15.43 -21.59 9.10
CA GLN A 90 -16.77 -22.16 9.13
C GLN A 90 -16.98 -23.24 8.06
N GLY A 91 -16.46 -23.01 6.85
CA GLY A 91 -16.55 -24.00 5.77
C GLY A 91 -15.71 -25.25 6.01
N LEU A 92 -14.55 -25.14 6.67
CA LEU A 92 -13.72 -26.27 7.09
C LEU A 92 -14.37 -27.04 8.25
N LEU A 93 -14.92 -26.35 9.25
CA LEU A 93 -15.67 -26.95 10.35
C LEU A 93 -16.86 -27.78 9.87
N ALA A 94 -17.48 -27.41 8.76
CA ALA A 94 -18.56 -28.20 8.16
C ALA A 94 -18.09 -29.54 7.56
N ASN A 95 -16.77 -29.73 7.37
CA ASN A 95 -16.17 -30.91 6.73
C ASN A 95 -15.20 -31.67 7.66
N THR A 96 -14.84 -31.11 8.81
CA THR A 96 -13.94 -31.71 9.80
C THR A 96 -14.68 -31.91 11.12
N LYS A 97 -14.33 -32.96 11.87
CA LYS A 97 -15.06 -33.35 13.09
C LYS A 97 -14.80 -32.41 14.27
N ASN A 98 -13.56 -31.96 14.43
CA ASN A 98 -13.12 -31.14 15.55
C ASN A 98 -12.43 -29.87 15.06
N VAL A 99 -12.52 -28.82 15.85
CA VAL A 99 -11.86 -27.54 15.54
C VAL A 99 -10.35 -27.67 15.68
N GLU A 100 -9.89 -28.50 16.60
CA GLU A 100 -8.48 -28.75 16.92
C GLU A 100 -7.71 -29.46 15.79
N ASP A 101 -8.44 -30.00 14.82
CA ASP A 101 -7.89 -30.64 13.63
C ASP A 101 -7.82 -29.68 12.44
N ILE A 102 -8.11 -28.39 12.65
CA ILE A 102 -8.07 -27.35 11.62
C ILE A 102 -6.99 -26.35 11.94
N ALA A 103 -6.23 -25.93 10.94
CA ALA A 103 -5.36 -24.77 11.02
C ALA A 103 -5.56 -23.87 9.79
N ILE A 104 -5.29 -22.58 9.93
CA ILE A 104 -5.37 -21.62 8.83
C ILE A 104 -4.10 -20.81 8.76
N ALA A 105 -3.39 -20.91 7.64
CA ALA A 105 -2.30 -20.01 7.32
C ALA A 105 -2.78 -18.93 6.33
N TYR A 106 -2.47 -17.69 6.65
CA TYR A 106 -2.69 -16.56 5.76
C TYR A 106 -1.35 -16.19 5.13
N LEU A 107 -1.12 -16.66 3.90
CA LEU A 107 0.12 -16.45 3.18
C LEU A 107 0.03 -15.15 2.38
N THR A 108 0.79 -14.15 2.80
CA THR A 108 0.71 -12.79 2.25
C THR A 108 2.11 -12.30 1.89
N PRO A 109 2.27 -11.17 1.17
CA PRO A 109 3.61 -10.67 0.84
C PRO A 109 4.46 -10.45 2.11
N PHE A 110 3.86 -9.94 3.18
CA PHE A 110 4.51 -9.71 4.47
C PHE A 110 3.62 -10.17 5.61
N ASN A 111 4.17 -10.96 6.52
CA ASN A 111 3.56 -11.14 7.84
C ASN A 111 3.77 -9.90 8.70
N ARG A 112 3.13 -9.86 9.87
CA ARG A 112 3.27 -8.78 10.85
C ARG A 112 4.74 -8.43 11.15
N GLU A 113 5.57 -9.42 11.45
CA GLU A 113 6.97 -9.18 11.83
C GLU A 113 7.77 -8.55 10.70
N ARG A 114 7.66 -9.05 9.46
CA ARG A 114 8.34 -8.44 8.32
C ARG A 114 7.77 -7.06 7.98
N ALA A 115 6.46 -6.86 8.13
CA ALA A 115 5.85 -5.55 7.95
C ALA A 115 6.36 -4.54 8.99
N GLU A 116 6.48 -4.93 10.26
CA GLU A 116 7.03 -4.10 11.33
C GLU A 116 8.50 -3.76 11.07
N ARG A 117 9.31 -4.73 10.62
CA ARG A 117 10.70 -4.47 10.22
C ARG A 117 10.82 -3.45 9.09
N ALA A 118 9.87 -3.44 8.14
CA ALA A 118 9.94 -2.58 6.98
C ALA A 118 9.31 -1.19 7.17
N ILE A 119 8.17 -1.09 7.88
CA ILE A 119 7.40 0.16 8.03
C ILE A 119 7.06 0.55 9.48
N GLY A 120 7.66 -0.14 10.46
CA GLY A 120 7.52 0.15 11.89
C GLY A 120 6.07 0.04 12.38
N ASP A 121 5.68 0.97 13.26
CA ASP A 121 4.34 1.04 13.88
C ASP A 121 3.19 1.13 12.86
N ARG A 122 3.49 1.44 11.59
CA ARG A 122 2.49 1.48 10.51
C ARG A 122 2.08 0.11 10.01
N ALA A 123 2.74 -0.98 10.42
CA ALA A 123 2.39 -2.34 10.02
C ALA A 123 0.91 -2.68 10.27
N GLY A 124 0.36 -2.23 11.41
CA GLY A 124 -1.05 -2.41 11.75
C GLY A 124 -2.05 -1.67 10.84
N LEU A 125 -1.57 -0.81 9.94
CA LEU A 125 -2.41 -0.15 8.92
C LEU A 125 -2.60 -1.00 7.66
N LEU A 126 -1.78 -2.04 7.46
CA LEU A 126 -1.93 -2.97 6.35
C LEU A 126 -3.22 -3.78 6.52
N ARG A 127 -3.96 -3.98 5.43
CA ARG A 127 -5.23 -4.70 5.46
C ARG A 127 -5.00 -6.15 5.81
N THR A 128 -3.95 -6.76 5.23
CA THR A 128 -3.59 -8.16 5.49
C THR A 128 -3.25 -8.39 6.96
N VAL A 129 -2.42 -7.53 7.57
CA VAL A 129 -2.08 -7.58 8.99
C VAL A 129 -3.32 -7.42 9.85
N ARG A 130 -4.06 -6.31 9.67
CA ARG A 130 -5.24 -6.02 10.50
C ARG A 130 -6.30 -7.12 10.43
N PHE A 131 -6.65 -7.59 9.23
CA PHE A 131 -7.67 -8.64 9.07
C PHE A 131 -7.19 -9.98 9.65
N PHE A 132 -5.90 -10.28 9.56
CA PHE A 132 -5.34 -11.45 10.22
C PHE A 132 -5.40 -11.32 11.75
N ASP A 133 -4.99 -10.19 12.33
CA ASP A 133 -5.00 -10.05 13.79
C ASP A 133 -6.43 -10.11 14.34
N GLU A 134 -7.38 -9.47 13.66
CA GLU A 134 -8.81 -9.54 14.01
C GLU A 134 -9.30 -11.01 14.06
N PHE A 135 -8.90 -11.83 13.08
CA PHE A 135 -9.24 -13.25 13.02
C PHE A 135 -8.51 -14.07 14.10
N ALA A 136 -7.20 -13.84 14.28
CA ALA A 136 -6.34 -14.61 15.18
C ALA A 136 -6.70 -14.44 16.67
N VAL A 137 -7.35 -13.34 17.05
CA VAL A 137 -7.93 -13.17 18.40
C VAL A 137 -8.97 -14.26 18.72
N GLY A 138 -9.69 -14.76 17.71
CA GLY A 138 -10.72 -15.77 17.86
C GLY A 138 -10.30 -17.21 17.53
N PHE A 139 -9.10 -17.41 16.97
CA PHE A 139 -8.65 -18.72 16.50
C PHE A 139 -7.13 -18.89 16.61
N GLU A 140 -6.68 -19.57 17.66
CA GLU A 140 -5.25 -19.70 18.03
C GLU A 140 -4.39 -20.51 17.04
N GLN A 141 -5.04 -21.35 16.23
CA GLN A 141 -4.40 -22.18 15.20
C GLN A 141 -4.19 -21.40 13.88
N ALA A 142 -4.43 -20.08 13.88
CA ALA A 142 -4.11 -19.21 12.77
C ALA A 142 -2.61 -18.84 12.74
N ARG A 143 -2.02 -18.77 11.54
CA ARG A 143 -0.64 -18.29 11.33
C ARG A 143 -0.58 -17.27 10.20
N HIS A 144 0.17 -16.18 10.40
CA HIS A 144 0.43 -15.18 9.37
C HIS A 144 1.80 -15.44 8.77
N VAL A 145 1.83 -15.88 7.51
CA VAL A 145 3.05 -16.32 6.84
C VAL A 145 3.43 -15.31 5.75
N SER A 146 4.71 -14.99 5.66
CA SER A 146 5.22 -14.18 4.55
C SER A 146 5.65 -15.07 3.39
N TRP A 147 5.33 -14.64 2.17
CA TRP A 147 5.91 -15.21 0.96
C TRP A 147 7.44 -15.16 0.94
N LEU A 148 8.07 -14.16 1.59
CA LEU A 148 9.53 -14.12 1.73
C LEU A 148 10.05 -15.27 2.58
N ASP A 149 9.38 -15.57 3.70
CA ASP A 149 9.80 -16.69 4.56
C ASP A 149 9.71 -18.03 3.80
N VAL A 150 8.67 -18.19 2.97
CA VAL A 150 8.52 -19.38 2.10
C VAL A 150 9.59 -19.40 0.99
N ALA A 151 9.88 -18.25 0.39
CA ALA A 151 10.90 -18.11 -0.66
C ALA A 151 12.33 -18.32 -0.14
N ASP A 152 12.57 -18.06 1.14
CA ASP A 152 13.87 -18.22 1.80
C ASP A 152 14.15 -19.69 2.21
N ILE A 153 13.19 -20.60 2.03
CA ILE A 153 13.40 -22.04 2.28
C ILE A 153 14.33 -22.61 1.20
N GLU A 154 15.50 -23.10 1.63
CA GLU A 154 16.45 -23.78 0.74
C GLU A 154 15.85 -25.08 0.20
N TRP A 155 15.60 -25.10 -1.11
CA TRP A 155 15.14 -26.30 -1.81
C TRP A 155 15.63 -26.29 -3.26
N ASP A 156 16.36 -27.34 -3.64
CA ASP A 156 16.92 -27.56 -4.99
C ASP A 156 15.85 -28.02 -6.00
N GLY A 157 14.63 -27.48 -5.87
CA GLY A 157 13.48 -27.82 -6.68
C GLY A 157 13.61 -27.46 -8.16
N ARG A 158 12.51 -27.62 -8.89
CA ARG A 158 12.47 -27.37 -10.35
C ARG A 158 12.78 -25.90 -10.69
N ALA A 159 13.27 -25.67 -11.91
CA ALA A 159 13.55 -24.33 -12.43
C ALA A 159 12.35 -23.36 -12.34
N ILE A 160 11.12 -23.85 -12.43
CA ILE A 160 9.89 -23.04 -12.27
C ILE A 160 9.77 -22.49 -10.85
N TRP A 161 10.12 -23.28 -9.83
CA TRP A 161 10.12 -22.82 -8.43
C TRP A 161 11.15 -21.72 -8.24
N GLN A 162 12.38 -21.91 -8.73
CA GLN A 162 13.43 -20.90 -8.64
C GLN A 162 13.02 -19.56 -9.30
N GLN A 163 12.37 -19.61 -10.47
CA GLN A 163 11.81 -18.42 -11.11
C GLN A 163 10.71 -17.75 -10.26
N HIS A 164 9.87 -18.55 -9.61
CA HIS A 164 8.82 -18.05 -8.74
C HIS A 164 9.39 -17.41 -7.47
N THR A 165 10.42 -18.00 -6.86
CA THR A 165 11.19 -17.43 -5.74
C THR A 165 11.77 -16.07 -6.12
N SER A 166 12.45 -15.96 -7.27
CA SER A 166 12.95 -14.68 -7.76
C SER A 166 11.83 -13.66 -7.97
N TYR A 167 10.69 -14.09 -8.52
CA TYR A 167 9.53 -13.19 -8.69
C TYR A 167 8.98 -12.72 -7.33
N VAL A 168 8.88 -13.59 -6.33
CA VAL A 168 8.44 -13.22 -4.98
C VAL A 168 9.37 -12.16 -4.40
N GLN A 169 10.67 -12.40 -4.43
CA GLN A 169 11.69 -11.51 -3.88
C GLN A 169 11.75 -10.16 -4.63
N GLU A 170 11.68 -10.17 -5.96
CA GLU A 170 11.82 -8.95 -6.77
C GLU A 170 10.52 -8.14 -6.92
N ARG A 171 9.36 -8.79 -6.92
CA ARG A 171 8.09 -8.19 -7.34
C ARG A 171 7.01 -8.19 -6.28
N MET A 172 6.79 -9.30 -5.58
CA MET A 172 5.72 -9.35 -4.55
C MET A 172 6.15 -8.67 -3.26
N ALA A 173 7.41 -8.87 -2.89
CA ALA A 173 7.98 -8.39 -1.65
C ALA A 173 8.88 -7.16 -1.85
N CYS A 174 8.67 -6.43 -2.94
CA CYS A 174 9.33 -5.14 -3.15
C CYS A 174 8.74 -4.11 -2.17
N ASP A 175 9.60 -3.37 -1.47
CA ASP A 175 9.23 -2.27 -0.55
C ASP A 175 8.22 -1.27 -1.14
N LYS A 176 8.14 -1.17 -2.47
CA LYS A 176 7.16 -0.34 -3.21
C LYS A 176 5.69 -0.72 -2.96
N ASP A 177 5.41 -1.94 -2.49
CA ASP A 177 4.06 -2.41 -2.13
C ASP A 177 3.81 -2.40 -0.60
N LEU A 178 4.87 -2.33 0.23
CA LEU A 178 4.81 -2.10 1.69
C LEU A 178 4.48 -0.67 2.06
N LYS A 179 4.79 0.28 1.18
CA LYS A 179 4.31 1.65 1.34
C LYS A 179 2.80 1.58 1.32
N VAL A 180 2.18 1.71 2.50
CA VAL A 180 0.74 1.94 2.67
C VAL A 180 0.38 3.00 1.64
N ARG A 181 -0.12 2.55 0.47
CA ARG A 181 -0.43 3.45 -0.64
C ARG A 181 -1.67 4.15 -0.21
N ASP A 182 -1.43 5.27 0.44
CA ASP A 182 -2.45 6.20 0.83
C ASP A 182 -3.30 6.48 -0.40
N LYS A 183 -4.62 6.57 -0.23
CA LYS A 183 -5.51 7.00 -1.33
C LYS A 183 -5.00 8.31 -1.96
N ARG A 184 -4.30 9.13 -1.15
CA ARG A 184 -3.53 10.31 -1.54
C ARG A 184 -2.49 10.04 -2.64
N THR A 185 -1.70 8.97 -2.53
CA THR A 185 -0.64 8.61 -3.49
C THR A 185 -1.24 8.07 -4.78
N ARG A 186 -2.33 7.28 -4.74
CA ARG A 186 -2.90 6.66 -5.96
C ARG A 186 -3.37 7.70 -6.98
N ALA A 187 -4.09 8.75 -6.54
CA ALA A 187 -4.57 9.79 -7.46
C ALA A 187 -3.41 10.61 -8.08
N LEU A 188 -2.32 10.82 -7.34
CA LEU A 188 -1.11 11.45 -7.86
C LEU A 188 -0.32 10.51 -8.77
N SER A 189 -0.15 9.25 -8.40
CA SER A 189 0.58 8.25 -9.18
C SER A 189 -0.10 7.93 -10.51
N ASP A 190 -1.44 7.87 -10.51
CA ASP A 190 -2.23 7.71 -11.75
C ASP A 190 -2.07 8.91 -12.70
N PHE A 191 -1.60 10.06 -12.19
CA PHE A 191 -1.56 11.34 -12.90
C PHE A 191 -0.15 11.78 -13.30
N PHE A 192 0.78 11.83 -12.36
CA PHE A 192 2.18 12.26 -12.53
C PHE A 192 3.17 11.09 -12.62
N GLY A 193 2.68 9.85 -12.55
CA GLY A 193 3.53 8.66 -12.44
C GLY A 193 3.88 8.32 -10.99
N GLY A 194 4.16 7.03 -10.76
CA GLY A 194 4.42 6.49 -9.42
C GLY A 194 5.60 7.15 -8.72
N GLU A 195 6.70 7.36 -9.45
CA GLU A 195 7.96 7.93 -8.95
C GLU A 195 7.82 9.38 -8.51
N ALA A 196 7.31 10.26 -9.39
CA ALA A 196 7.08 11.67 -9.06
C ALA A 196 6.08 11.85 -7.91
N ALA A 197 5.02 11.04 -7.86
CA ALA A 197 4.08 11.08 -6.76
C ALA A 197 4.72 10.69 -5.42
N GLU A 198 5.64 9.72 -5.44
CA GLU A 198 6.35 9.27 -4.25
C GLU A 198 7.35 10.32 -3.75
N GLU A 199 8.17 10.88 -4.65
CA GLU A 199 9.10 11.95 -4.34
C GLU A 199 8.39 13.21 -3.81
N PHE A 200 7.25 13.56 -4.41
CA PHE A 200 6.39 14.65 -3.93
C PHE A 200 5.99 14.47 -2.46
N TRP A 201 5.51 13.28 -2.10
CA TRP A 201 5.08 13.03 -0.72
C TRP A 201 6.27 12.99 0.24
N ASN A 202 7.41 12.46 -0.16
CA ASN A 202 8.63 12.43 0.67
C ASN A 202 9.10 13.85 1.03
N GLU A 203 9.06 14.80 0.08
CA GLU A 203 9.41 16.20 0.36
C GLU A 203 8.36 16.90 1.23
N LEU A 204 7.08 16.53 1.07
CA LEU A 204 5.97 17.21 1.75
C LEU A 204 5.75 16.72 3.19
N ASP A 205 5.97 15.44 3.48
CA ASP A 205 5.65 14.78 4.77
C ASP A 205 6.11 15.58 6.01
N PRO A 206 7.32 16.16 6.06
CA PRO A 206 7.81 16.88 7.24
C PRO A 206 7.03 18.16 7.58
N ILE A 207 6.28 18.71 6.63
CA ILE A 207 5.53 19.96 6.80
C ILE A 207 4.02 19.75 6.78
N MET A 208 3.58 18.51 6.71
CA MET A 208 2.15 18.18 6.70
C MET A 208 1.53 18.41 8.08
N GLY A 209 0.39 19.09 8.08
CA GLY A 209 -0.49 19.23 9.24
C GLY A 209 -1.55 18.13 9.27
N LYS A 210 -2.70 18.44 9.85
CA LYS A 210 -3.79 17.47 10.04
C LYS A 210 -4.43 17.09 8.70
N GLU A 211 -4.90 15.85 8.62
CA GLU A 211 -5.80 15.42 7.56
C GLU A 211 -7.23 15.89 7.86
N ILE A 212 -7.86 16.59 6.92
CA ILE A 212 -9.22 17.11 7.04
C ILE A 212 -10.03 16.58 5.86
N ASN A 213 -11.01 15.71 6.12
CA ASN A 213 -11.90 15.14 5.10
C ASN A 213 -11.15 14.48 3.92
N GLY A 214 -10.09 13.73 4.20
CA GLY A 214 -9.28 13.07 3.17
C GLY A 214 -8.32 14.01 2.42
N ARG A 215 -8.08 15.22 2.94
CA ARG A 215 -7.18 16.23 2.35
C ARG A 215 -6.09 16.58 3.34
N VAL A 216 -4.88 16.77 2.81
CA VAL A 216 -3.74 17.18 3.63
C VAL A 216 -3.78 18.69 3.80
N SER A 217 -3.76 19.15 5.04
CA SER A 217 -3.58 20.57 5.34
C SER A 217 -2.13 20.87 5.72
N ILE A 218 -1.67 22.08 5.41
CA ILE A 218 -0.43 22.66 5.91
C ILE A 218 -0.84 23.89 6.71
N ASP A 219 -0.52 23.90 8.00
CA ASP A 219 -0.85 25.00 8.91
C ASP A 219 0.29 26.04 8.88
N LEU A 220 0.13 27.04 8.00
CA LEU A 220 1.16 28.05 7.78
C LEU A 220 1.35 28.92 9.01
N GLU A 221 0.29 29.20 9.78
CA GLU A 221 0.38 29.99 11.00
C GLU A 221 1.18 29.28 12.09
N SER A 222 0.97 27.97 12.23
CA SER A 222 1.76 27.14 13.15
C SER A 222 3.24 27.16 12.79
N ILE A 223 3.57 27.06 11.50
CA ILE A 223 4.96 27.12 11.03
C ILE A 223 5.54 28.53 11.24
N ALA A 224 4.79 29.59 10.92
CA ALA A 224 5.22 30.97 11.10
C ALA A 224 5.55 31.31 12.57
N LYS A 225 4.82 30.70 13.52
CA LYS A 225 5.09 30.87 14.97
C LYS A 225 6.38 30.19 15.44
N GLN A 226 6.93 29.26 14.67
CA GLN A 226 8.19 28.56 15.00
C GLN A 226 9.44 29.38 14.63
N GLY A 227 9.27 30.48 13.89
CA GLY A 227 10.35 31.40 13.54
C GLY A 227 10.81 31.30 12.09
N GLU A 228 11.73 32.18 11.72
CA GLU A 228 12.15 32.39 10.33
C GLU A 228 12.79 31.15 9.68
N ALA A 229 13.65 30.44 10.41
CA ALA A 229 14.30 29.23 9.90
C ALA A 229 13.31 28.10 9.55
N ALA A 230 12.27 27.92 10.38
CA ALA A 230 11.22 26.92 10.13
C ALA A 230 10.38 27.30 8.89
N VAL A 231 10.12 28.59 8.69
CA VAL A 231 9.44 29.10 7.50
C VAL A 231 10.29 28.85 6.26
N GLU A 232 11.57 29.18 6.29
CA GLU A 232 12.49 29.01 5.15
C GLU A 232 12.59 27.53 4.73
N GLU A 233 12.80 26.63 5.70
CA GLU A 233 12.85 25.20 5.42
C GLU A 233 11.54 24.69 4.82
N ALA A 234 10.39 25.08 5.40
CA ALA A 234 9.10 24.63 4.93
C ALA A 234 8.75 25.17 3.53
N VAL A 235 9.13 26.42 3.24
CA VAL A 235 8.97 27.01 1.91
C VAL A 235 9.79 26.25 0.88
N GLU A 236 11.06 25.94 1.16
CA GLU A 236 11.90 25.19 0.22
C GLU A 236 11.44 23.74 0.03
N ARG A 237 10.96 23.07 1.09
CA ARG A 237 10.34 21.73 0.97
C ARG A 237 9.10 21.75 0.10
N LEU A 238 8.16 22.67 0.38
CA LEU A 238 6.93 22.80 -0.41
C LEU A 238 7.25 23.12 -1.88
N LYS A 239 8.23 23.99 -2.12
CA LYS A 239 8.70 24.34 -3.47
C LYS A 239 9.28 23.12 -4.19
N ARG A 240 10.17 22.35 -3.56
CA ARG A 240 10.72 21.10 -4.15
C ARG A 240 9.62 20.10 -4.47
N ALA A 241 8.71 19.85 -3.53
CA ALA A 241 7.56 18.99 -3.75
C ALA A 241 6.76 19.42 -4.99
N LEU A 242 6.34 20.69 -5.05
CA LEU A 242 5.56 21.18 -6.19
C LEU A 242 6.33 21.12 -7.50
N THR A 243 7.63 21.42 -7.49
CA THR A 243 8.49 21.34 -8.69
C THR A 243 8.56 19.92 -9.25
N ILE A 244 8.68 18.89 -8.41
CA ILE A 244 8.64 17.48 -8.84
C ILE A 244 7.38 17.21 -9.69
N LEU A 245 6.20 17.63 -9.21
CA LEU A 245 4.95 17.43 -9.95
C LEU A 245 4.87 18.25 -11.23
N ILE A 246 5.38 19.49 -11.21
CA ILE A 246 5.39 20.37 -12.37
C ILE A 246 6.30 19.82 -13.48
N GLU A 247 7.43 19.23 -13.11
CA GLU A 247 8.45 18.72 -14.04
C GLU A 247 8.20 17.27 -14.50
N ALA A 248 7.44 16.49 -13.73
CA ALA A 248 7.09 15.11 -14.08
C ALA A 248 6.20 14.98 -15.33
N ASP A 249 5.56 16.06 -15.78
CA ASP A 249 4.75 16.09 -17.00
C ASP A 249 5.47 16.87 -18.11
N ASP A 250 6.17 16.14 -19.00
CA ASP A 250 6.92 16.66 -20.16
C ASP A 250 6.05 17.39 -21.23
N SER A 251 4.75 17.61 -20.96
CA SER A 251 3.76 17.52 -22.02
C SER A 251 2.71 18.63 -22.11
N VAL A 252 2.96 19.88 -21.67
CA VAL A 252 1.90 20.92 -21.68
C VAL A 252 2.26 22.36 -22.08
N ALA A 253 3.25 22.57 -22.94
CA ALA A 253 3.61 23.90 -23.46
C ALA A 253 2.54 24.61 -24.33
N HIS A 254 1.34 24.03 -24.54
CA HIS A 254 0.41 24.50 -25.59
C HIS A 254 -1.07 24.63 -25.17
N LEU A 255 -1.40 24.62 -23.88
CA LEU A 255 -2.78 24.81 -23.42
C LEU A 255 -3.04 26.23 -22.90
N SER A 256 -4.22 26.77 -23.20
CA SER A 256 -4.59 28.13 -22.83
C SER A 256 -4.78 28.28 -21.31
N ARG A 257 -3.98 29.17 -20.72
CA ARG A 257 -4.16 29.58 -19.33
C ARG A 257 -5.48 30.34 -19.18
N LEU A 258 -6.17 30.08 -18.08
CA LEU A 258 -7.30 30.90 -17.64
C LEU A 258 -6.88 31.62 -16.38
N ASP A 259 -6.04 32.63 -16.59
CA ASP A 259 -5.61 33.56 -15.56
C ASP A 259 -6.83 34.37 -15.14
N SER A 260 -7.34 34.04 -13.95
CA SER A 260 -8.22 34.95 -13.23
C SER A 260 -7.83 34.93 -11.77
N PHE A 261 -6.96 35.86 -11.45
CA PHE A 261 -6.51 36.14 -10.11
C PHE A 261 -6.67 37.63 -9.84
N ASP A 262 -7.43 37.95 -8.81
CA ASP A 262 -7.71 39.31 -8.40
C ASP A 262 -6.49 39.93 -7.72
N GLU A 263 -6.00 41.08 -8.19
CA GLU A 263 -4.85 41.77 -7.59
C GLU A 263 -5.11 42.18 -6.14
N LEU A 264 -6.36 42.51 -5.77
CA LEU A 264 -6.71 42.78 -4.37
C LEU A 264 -6.59 41.52 -3.51
N LEU A 265 -6.89 40.35 -4.09
CA LEU A 265 -6.72 39.07 -3.43
C LEU A 265 -5.23 38.77 -3.23
N ARG A 266 -4.40 39.02 -4.25
CA ARG A 266 -2.93 38.88 -4.18
C ARG A 266 -2.34 39.69 -3.04
N GLU A 267 -2.67 40.99 -2.97
CA GLU A 267 -2.17 41.87 -1.92
C GLU A 267 -2.51 41.37 -0.51
N ARG A 268 -3.73 40.84 -0.32
CA ARG A 268 -4.17 40.32 0.98
C ARG A 268 -3.27 39.18 1.47
N PHE A 269 -2.87 38.27 0.58
CA PHE A 269 -1.99 37.15 0.93
C PHE A 269 -0.55 37.60 1.17
N LEU A 270 -0.04 38.55 0.38
CA LEU A 270 1.31 39.10 0.54
C LEU A 270 1.48 39.96 1.80
N LYS A 271 0.39 40.55 2.31
CA LYS A 271 0.38 41.30 3.58
C LYS A 271 0.21 40.41 4.82
N SER A 272 0.05 39.09 4.65
CA SER A 272 -0.15 38.16 5.78
C SER A 272 1.16 37.78 6.47
N ALA A 273 1.06 37.22 7.68
CA ALA A 273 2.20 36.63 8.39
C ALA A 273 2.85 35.45 7.64
N CYS A 274 2.13 34.86 6.68
CA CYS A 274 2.57 33.70 5.90
C CYS A 274 3.06 34.10 4.50
N ARG A 275 3.47 35.37 4.29
CA ARG A 275 3.82 35.92 2.96
C ARG A 275 4.79 35.05 2.17
N ALA A 276 5.80 34.46 2.82
CA ALA A 276 6.86 33.71 2.15
C ALA A 276 6.33 32.50 1.37
N PHE A 277 5.33 31.79 1.93
CA PHE A 277 4.66 30.69 1.23
C PHE A 277 3.89 31.17 -0.01
N HIS A 278 3.18 32.29 0.12
CA HIS A 278 2.40 32.86 -0.96
C HIS A 278 3.28 33.45 -2.07
N GLU A 279 4.36 34.14 -1.71
CA GLU A 279 5.38 34.64 -2.65
C GLU A 279 5.99 33.49 -3.45
N MET A 280 6.34 32.38 -2.80
CA MET A 280 6.84 31.18 -3.47
C MET A 280 5.82 30.62 -4.46
N LEU A 281 4.56 30.44 -4.05
CA LEU A 281 3.51 29.89 -4.92
C LEU A 281 3.25 30.80 -6.13
N PHE A 282 3.23 32.12 -5.94
CA PHE A 282 3.11 33.07 -7.05
C PHE A 282 4.35 33.05 -7.94
N GLY A 283 5.54 32.88 -7.37
CA GLY A 283 6.79 32.72 -8.10
C GLY A 283 6.79 31.49 -9.00
N LEU A 284 6.24 30.37 -8.55
CA LEU A 284 6.10 29.16 -9.38
C LEU A 284 5.23 29.40 -10.62
N ALA A 285 4.12 30.12 -10.47
CA ALA A 285 3.24 30.47 -11.60
C ALA A 285 3.88 31.45 -12.60
N VAL A 286 4.82 32.29 -12.16
CA VAL A 286 5.60 33.15 -13.06
C VAL A 286 6.70 32.36 -13.77
N ARG A 287 7.34 31.42 -13.05
CA ARG A 287 8.48 30.65 -13.54
C ARG A 287 8.12 29.55 -14.52
N PHE A 288 7.02 28.83 -14.28
CA PHE A 288 6.65 27.66 -15.06
C PHE A 288 5.50 27.97 -16.00
N GLU A 289 5.73 27.77 -17.31
CA GLU A 289 4.72 28.08 -18.32
C GLU A 289 3.37 27.35 -18.15
N PRO A 290 3.30 26.07 -17.72
CA PRO A 290 2.03 25.38 -17.57
C PRO A 290 1.31 25.71 -16.25
N VAL A 291 1.89 26.55 -15.39
CA VAL A 291 1.39 26.81 -14.04
C VAL A 291 0.72 28.18 -13.95
N TRP A 292 -0.42 28.27 -13.27
CA TRP A 292 -1.07 29.55 -12.99
C TRP A 292 -1.79 29.57 -11.65
N VAL A 293 -2.16 30.76 -11.21
CA VAL A 293 -2.97 30.96 -10.00
C VAL A 293 -4.39 31.33 -10.42
N HIS A 294 -5.38 30.75 -9.74
CA HIS A 294 -6.78 31.04 -10.03
C HIS A 294 -7.63 31.09 -8.76
N GLY A 295 -8.48 32.11 -8.64
CA GLY A 295 -9.46 32.20 -7.57
C GLY A 295 -10.01 33.61 -7.29
N LYS A 296 -11.06 33.67 -6.44
CA LYS A 296 -11.80 34.92 -6.10
C LYS A 296 -11.82 35.26 -4.60
N LYS A 297 -11.95 34.27 -3.73
CA LYS A 297 -11.89 34.42 -2.26
C LYS A 297 -10.72 33.66 -1.65
N GLU A 298 -10.44 32.52 -2.24
CA GLU A 298 -9.29 31.65 -2.05
C GLU A 298 -8.58 31.54 -3.40
N TYR A 299 -7.38 30.96 -3.42
CA TYR A 299 -6.68 30.68 -4.67
C TYR A 299 -6.11 29.28 -4.71
N GLY A 300 -6.01 28.73 -5.91
CA GLY A 300 -5.29 27.49 -6.16
C GLY A 300 -4.14 27.71 -7.13
N LEU A 301 -3.00 27.08 -6.86
CA LEU A 301 -1.94 26.89 -7.84
C LEU A 301 -2.33 25.71 -8.72
N ARG A 302 -2.41 25.95 -10.04
CA ARG A 302 -2.91 24.99 -11.01
C ARG A 302 -1.87 24.68 -12.07
N VAL A 303 -1.98 23.49 -12.65
CA VAL A 303 -1.16 23.05 -13.79
C VAL A 303 -2.05 22.61 -14.96
N ALA A 304 -1.60 22.87 -16.18
CA ALA A 304 -2.31 22.53 -17.41
C ALA A 304 -2.24 21.02 -17.66
N ASN A 305 -3.20 20.44 -18.41
CA ASN A 305 -3.15 19.03 -18.82
C ASN A 305 -3.94 18.74 -20.12
N ARG A 306 -3.45 17.77 -20.91
CA ARG A 306 -4.03 17.15 -22.12
C ARG A 306 -5.43 16.52 -21.96
N CYS A 307 -5.95 16.26 -20.76
CA CYS A 307 -7.31 15.70 -20.61
C CYS A 307 -8.39 16.71 -21.05
N PRO A 308 -9.44 16.29 -21.79
CA PRO A 308 -10.56 17.15 -22.15
C PRO A 308 -11.26 17.69 -20.88
N GLY A 309 -11.12 18.98 -20.62
CA GLY A 309 -11.64 19.67 -19.42
C GLY A 309 -10.68 19.77 -18.21
N GLY A 310 -9.45 19.25 -18.31
CA GLY A 310 -8.56 19.04 -17.16
C GLY A 310 -7.82 20.29 -16.69
N LYS A 311 -8.25 20.86 -15.55
CA LYS A 311 -7.45 21.81 -14.75
C LYS A 311 -7.22 21.18 -13.39
N TYR A 312 -5.96 20.92 -13.03
CA TYR A 312 -5.65 20.30 -11.74
C TYR A 312 -5.14 21.37 -10.78
N SER A 313 -5.67 21.37 -9.54
CA SER A 313 -5.13 22.18 -8.45
C SER A 313 -4.07 21.36 -7.75
N LEU A 314 -2.83 21.86 -7.70
CA LEU A 314 -1.74 21.23 -6.94
C LEU A 314 -1.92 21.53 -5.45
N VAL A 315 -2.25 22.78 -5.13
CA VAL A 315 -2.50 23.25 -3.78
C VAL A 315 -3.51 24.39 -3.82
N THR A 316 -4.38 24.46 -2.81
CA THR A 316 -5.38 25.51 -2.63
C THR A 316 -5.17 26.17 -1.28
N SER A 317 -5.18 27.49 -1.24
CA SER A 317 -5.24 28.23 0.01
C SER A 317 -6.66 28.22 0.56
N ASP A 318 -6.83 27.84 1.83
CA ASP A 318 -8.06 27.95 2.62
C ASP A 318 -7.93 29.17 3.56
N GLY A 319 -7.66 30.33 2.94
CA GLY A 319 -7.28 31.56 3.62
C GLY A 319 -5.76 31.72 3.87
N PRO A 320 -5.31 32.87 4.42
CA PRO A 320 -3.89 33.21 4.51
C PRO A 320 -3.05 32.33 5.43
N GLY A 321 -3.69 31.63 6.37
CA GLY A 321 -3.00 30.80 7.36
C GLY A 321 -2.91 29.33 7.01
N ARG A 322 -3.49 28.89 5.88
CA ARG A 322 -3.63 27.46 5.58
C ARG A 322 -3.56 27.16 4.10
N LEU A 323 -2.83 26.09 3.78
CA LEU A 323 -2.89 25.44 2.48
C LEU A 323 -3.55 24.06 2.63
N ILE A 324 -4.29 23.68 1.59
CA ILE A 324 -4.89 22.38 1.42
C ILE A 324 -4.28 21.78 0.16
N VAL A 325 -3.54 20.70 0.32
CA VAL A 325 -3.04 19.89 -0.79
C VAL A 325 -4.17 18.94 -1.17
N TYR A 326 -4.79 19.21 -2.32
CA TYR A 326 -5.94 18.46 -2.78
C TYR A 326 -5.97 18.32 -4.29
N MET A 327 -6.03 17.08 -4.74
CA MET A 327 -6.15 16.70 -6.14
C MET A 327 -7.62 16.37 -6.45
N ARG A 328 -8.32 17.26 -7.16
CA ARG A 328 -9.63 16.97 -7.76
C ARG A 328 -9.55 17.19 -9.26
N LYS A 329 -10.25 16.32 -10.00
CA LYS A 329 -10.69 16.59 -11.37
C LYS A 329 -11.69 17.74 -11.40
#